data_AF-R6CBZ5-F1
#
_entry.id   AF-R6CBZ5-F1
#
_cell.length_a   1.000
_cell.length_b   1.000
_cell.length_c   1.000
_cell.angle_alpha   90.00
_cell.angle_beta   90.00
_cell.angle_gamma   90.00
#
_symmetry.space_group_name_H-M   'P 1'
#
loop_
_entity.id
_entity.type
_entity.pdbx_description
1 polymer ?
#
loop_
_entity_poly.entity_id
_entity_poly.type
_entity_poly.pdbx_seq_one_letter_code
_entity_poly.pdbx_strand_id
1 'polypeptide(L)'
;MEGQQNEALEQRQNCCCLTGHRSLPSDPDRLAELRQNLRRLICDLAQQGITTFYTGGALGFDTMAAMMVLELKSRLPQLRLHLALPYPEQAKRWSRTDRLLYEQIKEHADRVYLVNMEYSAVCMKKRNYFMVDRSRACAYYMVNATRSGTAQTVNYARNQGCKLFDLLEKQPERFVKTPQQQQISWSEQVIVRESYPAAQEKSDPEK
;
A
#
# COMPACT_ATOMS: atom_id res chain seq x y z
N MET A 1 -22.81 -21.20 -3.49
CA MET A 1 -21.95 -20.77 -2.34
C MET A 1 -20.47 -21.03 -2.60
N GLU A 2 -20.10 -22.11 -3.31
CA GLU A 2 -18.70 -22.42 -3.65
C GLU A 2 -18.01 -21.36 -4.54
N GLY A 3 -18.72 -20.77 -5.52
CA GLY A 3 -18.15 -19.74 -6.40
C GLY A 3 -17.74 -18.43 -5.69
N GLN A 4 -18.52 -17.98 -4.70
CA GLN A 4 -18.20 -16.79 -3.91
C GLN A 4 -17.06 -17.04 -2.90
N GLN A 5 -16.92 -18.28 -2.41
CA GLN A 5 -15.81 -18.67 -1.54
C GLN A 5 -14.50 -18.79 -2.33
N ASN A 6 -14.53 -19.32 -3.55
CA ASN A 6 -13.36 -19.37 -4.43
C ASN A 6 -12.89 -17.98 -4.88
N GLU A 7 -13.80 -17.07 -5.27
CA GLU A 7 -13.43 -15.68 -5.59
C GLU A 7 -12.84 -14.94 -4.37
N ALA A 8 -13.38 -15.15 -3.16
CA ALA A 8 -12.85 -14.56 -1.95
C ALA A 8 -11.46 -15.13 -1.58
N LEU A 9 -11.23 -16.44 -1.81
CA LEU A 9 -9.93 -17.09 -1.62
C LEU A 9 -8.91 -16.59 -2.65
N GLU A 10 -9.30 -16.46 -3.92
CA GLU A 10 -8.45 -15.93 -5.00
C GLU A 10 -8.08 -14.46 -4.76
N GLN A 11 -9.04 -13.64 -4.31
CA GLN A 11 -8.76 -12.26 -3.89
C GLN A 11 -7.80 -12.21 -2.70
N ARG A 12 -7.84 -13.16 -1.77
CA ARG A 12 -6.89 -13.20 -0.65
C ARG A 12 -5.45 -13.39 -1.14
N GLN A 13 -5.24 -14.10 -2.25
CA GLN A 13 -3.90 -14.43 -2.74
C GLN A 13 -3.13 -13.23 -3.28
N ASN A 14 -3.79 -12.17 -3.77
CA ASN A 14 -3.11 -10.99 -4.33
C ASN A 14 -3.07 -9.79 -3.38
N CYS A 15 -3.42 -9.99 -2.11
CA CYS A 15 -3.66 -8.91 -1.16
C CYS A 15 -2.70 -8.90 0.04
N CYS A 16 -2.32 -7.70 0.47
CA CYS A 16 -1.56 -7.45 1.70
C CYS A 16 -2.24 -6.38 2.57
N CYS A 17 -2.34 -6.63 3.88
CA CYS A 17 -2.79 -5.67 4.87
C CYS A 17 -1.60 -4.87 5.39
N LEU A 18 -1.69 -3.55 5.35
CA LEU A 18 -0.73 -2.60 5.92
C LEU A 18 -1.34 -2.02 7.19
N THR A 19 -0.66 -2.18 8.33
CA THR A 19 -1.17 -1.70 9.63
C THR A 19 -0.04 -1.20 10.52
N GLY A 20 -0.25 -0.15 11.31
CA GLY A 20 0.82 0.33 12.18
C GLY A 20 0.40 1.32 13.23
N HIS A 21 1.36 1.69 14.09
CA HIS A 21 1.14 2.72 15.11
C HIS A 21 0.93 4.10 14.48
N ARG A 22 0.16 4.95 15.19
CA ARG A 22 -0.13 6.33 14.77
C ARG A 22 1.07 7.25 15.00
N SER A 23 1.85 6.99 16.04
CA SER A 23 3.09 7.71 16.32
C SER A 23 4.19 7.11 15.47
N LEU A 24 4.66 7.87 14.49
CA LEU A 24 5.81 7.52 13.66
C LEU A 24 7.13 7.92 14.36
N PRO A 25 8.29 7.42 13.91
CA PRO A 25 9.57 7.85 14.46
C PRO A 25 9.76 9.37 14.34
N SER A 26 10.10 10.04 15.44
CA SER A 26 10.47 11.46 15.44
C SER A 26 11.87 11.70 14.86
N ASP A 27 12.73 10.68 14.95
CA ASP A 27 14.06 10.68 14.36
C ASP A 27 13.96 10.60 12.82
N PRO A 28 14.51 11.57 12.07
CA PRO A 28 14.38 11.63 10.62
C PRO A 28 14.97 10.42 9.89
N ASP A 29 16.07 9.86 10.39
CA ASP A 29 16.76 8.73 9.76
C ASP A 29 15.95 7.45 9.93
N ARG A 30 15.43 7.20 11.14
CA ARG A 30 14.51 6.07 11.39
C ARG A 30 13.21 6.19 10.60
N LEU A 31 12.70 7.41 10.43
CA LEU A 31 11.51 7.64 9.61
C LEU A 31 11.81 7.38 8.12
N ALA A 32 12.99 7.78 7.64
CA ALA A 32 13.44 7.49 6.27
C ALA A 32 13.64 5.98 6.04
N GLU A 33 14.24 5.29 7.00
CA GLU A 33 14.41 3.84 6.97
C GLU A 33 13.06 3.11 6.91
N LEU A 34 12.10 3.49 7.76
CA LEU A 34 10.74 2.95 7.74
C LEU A 34 10.08 3.12 6.36
N ARG A 35 10.17 4.32 5.77
CA ARG A 35 9.65 4.59 4.42
C ARG A 35 10.35 3.73 3.36
N GLN A 36 11.66 3.57 3.45
CA GLN A 36 12.42 2.75 2.51
C GLN A 36 12.08 1.26 2.63
N ASN A 37 11.94 0.75 3.85
CA ASN A 37 11.52 -0.62 4.13
C ASN A 37 10.13 -0.89 3.54
N LEU A 38 9.17 0.01 3.81
CA LEU A 38 7.82 -0.09 3.25
C LEU A 38 7.84 -0.07 1.71
N ARG A 39 8.59 0.85 1.10
CA ARG A 39 8.72 0.94 -0.36
C ARG A 39 9.27 -0.34 -0.97
N ARG A 40 10.39 -0.84 -0.45
CA ARG A 40 11.02 -2.09 -0.90
C ARG A 40 10.05 -3.25 -0.79
N LEU A 41 9.40 -3.39 0.36
CA LEU A 41 8.46 -4.47 0.59
C LEU A 41 7.28 -4.42 -0.39
N ILE A 42 6.67 -3.26 -0.63
CA ILE A 42 5.56 -3.15 -1.60
C ILE A 42 6.01 -3.59 -2.99
N CYS A 43 7.20 -3.16 -3.44
CA CYS A 43 7.77 -3.57 -4.73
C CYS A 43 8.02 -5.10 -4.79
N ASP A 44 8.60 -5.68 -3.74
CA ASP A 44 8.91 -7.11 -3.68
C ASP A 44 7.64 -7.96 -3.65
N LEU A 45 6.61 -7.50 -2.92
CA LEU A 45 5.30 -8.14 -2.88
C LEU A 45 4.58 -8.05 -4.23
N ALA A 46 4.69 -6.91 -4.93
CA ALA A 46 4.16 -6.75 -6.28
C ALA A 46 4.77 -7.74 -7.27
N GLN A 47 6.09 -7.98 -7.19
CA GLN A 47 6.78 -9.00 -8.00
C GLN A 47 6.33 -10.43 -7.69
N GLN A 48 5.77 -10.67 -6.50
CA GLN A 48 5.19 -11.95 -6.07
C GLN A 48 3.68 -12.05 -6.37
N GLY A 49 3.12 -11.11 -7.12
CA GLY A 49 1.70 -11.09 -7.49
C GLY A 49 0.77 -10.50 -6.42
N ILE A 50 1.30 -9.92 -5.35
CA ILE A 50 0.48 -9.13 -4.40
C ILE A 50 0.38 -7.69 -4.92
N THR A 51 -0.74 -7.39 -5.55
CA THR A 51 -0.96 -6.09 -6.20
C THR A 51 -1.98 -5.23 -5.47
N THR A 52 -2.75 -5.79 -4.53
CA THR A 52 -3.77 -5.05 -3.78
C THR A 52 -3.33 -4.84 -2.34
N PHE A 53 -3.40 -3.60 -1.87
CA PHE A 53 -2.99 -3.23 -0.52
C PHE A 53 -4.14 -2.62 0.26
N TYR A 54 -4.46 -3.24 1.39
CA TYR A 54 -5.43 -2.72 2.35
C TYR A 54 -4.75 -1.87 3.40
N THR A 55 -5.30 -0.70 3.69
CA THR A 55 -4.96 0.11 4.87
C THR A 55 -6.25 0.69 5.42
N GLY A 56 -6.27 1.02 6.71
CA GLY A 56 -7.50 1.45 7.34
C GLY A 56 -7.67 2.96 7.46
N GLY A 57 -6.81 3.71 6.78
CA GLY A 57 -6.92 5.16 6.61
C GLY A 57 -6.82 5.94 7.92
N ALA A 58 -6.22 5.40 8.98
CA ALA A 58 -5.91 6.17 10.19
C ALA A 58 -4.71 7.12 9.98
N LEU A 59 -4.51 8.04 10.93
CA LEU A 59 -3.30 8.85 11.02
C LEU A 59 -2.04 8.00 11.22
N GLY A 60 -0.88 8.58 10.92
CA GLY A 60 0.42 7.95 11.11
C GLY A 60 0.71 6.90 10.04
N PHE A 61 1.01 5.67 10.46
CA PHE A 61 1.44 4.63 9.53
C PHE A 61 0.41 4.31 8.44
N ASP A 62 -0.89 4.21 8.77
CA ASP A 62 -1.93 3.93 7.77
C ASP A 62 -1.94 5.01 6.65
N THR A 63 -1.69 6.28 7.00
CA THR A 63 -1.59 7.40 6.05
C THR A 63 -0.33 7.31 5.20
N MET A 64 0.84 7.06 5.83
CA MET A 64 2.11 6.86 5.13
C MET A 64 2.03 5.68 4.15
N ALA A 65 1.42 4.57 4.57
CA ALA A 65 1.21 3.38 3.77
C ALA A 65 0.33 3.67 2.55
N ALA A 66 -0.79 4.36 2.74
CA ALA A 66 -1.68 4.73 1.65
C ALA A 66 -0.96 5.60 0.61
N MET A 67 -0.24 6.64 1.05
CA MET A 67 0.52 7.51 0.16
C MET A 67 1.61 6.74 -0.59
N MET A 68 2.34 5.83 0.06
CA MET A 68 3.38 5.03 -0.59
C MET A 68 2.80 4.14 -1.70
N VAL A 69 1.65 3.50 -1.47
CA VAL A 69 0.98 2.69 -2.49
C VAL A 69 0.55 3.56 -3.67
N LEU A 70 -0.05 4.74 -3.43
CA LEU A 70 -0.44 5.67 -4.49
C LEU A 70 0.77 6.20 -5.29
N GLU A 71 1.87 6.53 -4.60
CA GLU A 71 3.11 6.96 -5.25
C GLU A 71 3.65 5.84 -6.16
N LEU A 72 3.73 4.61 -5.65
CA LEU A 72 4.23 3.48 -6.41
C LEU A 72 3.31 3.09 -7.57
N LYS A 73 1.99 3.27 -7.42
CA LYS A 73 1.00 3.00 -8.47
C LYS A 73 1.26 3.82 -9.74
N SER A 74 1.82 5.02 -9.64
CA SER A 74 2.24 5.82 -10.81
C SER A 74 3.28 5.12 -11.70
N ARG A 75 4.08 4.22 -11.11
CA ARG A 75 5.13 3.44 -11.80
C ARG A 75 4.75 1.98 -11.99
N LEU A 76 3.84 1.47 -11.16
CA LEU A 76 3.34 0.11 -11.15
C LEU A 76 1.80 0.15 -11.23
N PRO A 77 1.21 0.38 -12.43
CA PRO A 77 -0.23 0.62 -12.59
C PRO A 77 -1.12 -0.54 -12.14
N GLN A 78 -0.56 -1.75 -11.98
CA GLN A 78 -1.26 -2.90 -11.43
C GLN A 78 -1.56 -2.75 -9.94
N LEU A 79 -0.88 -1.84 -9.22
CA LEU A 79 -1.11 -1.64 -7.80
C LEU A 79 -2.48 -1.02 -7.52
N ARG A 80 -3.12 -1.52 -6.48
CA ARG A 80 -4.43 -1.08 -6.02
C ARG A 80 -4.38 -0.69 -4.55
N LEU A 81 -4.89 0.50 -4.23
CA LEU A 81 -5.11 0.93 -2.85
C LEU A 81 -6.57 0.70 -2.45
N HIS A 82 -6.81 -0.14 -1.45
CA HIS A 82 -8.11 -0.34 -0.84
C HIS A 82 -8.13 0.24 0.58
N LEU A 83 -9.08 1.14 0.85
CA LEU A 83 -9.30 1.68 2.18
C LEU A 83 -10.39 0.92 2.92
N ALA A 84 -10.10 0.42 4.12
CA ALA A 84 -11.11 -0.11 5.02
C ALA A 84 -11.39 0.90 6.14
N LEU A 85 -12.54 1.56 6.09
CA LEU A 85 -12.89 2.62 7.01
C LEU A 85 -13.82 2.08 8.10
N PRO A 86 -13.61 2.46 9.38
CA PRO A 86 -14.40 1.97 10.48
C PRO A 86 -15.84 2.51 10.45
N TYR A 87 -16.02 3.77 10.06
CA TYR A 87 -17.29 4.48 9.91
C TYR A 87 -17.07 5.81 9.13
N PRO A 88 -18.11 6.47 8.61
CA PRO A 88 -17.95 7.64 7.73
C PRO A 88 -17.19 8.81 8.37
N GLU A 89 -17.46 9.10 9.65
CA GLU A 89 -16.94 10.29 10.33
C GLU A 89 -15.57 10.10 11.01
N GLN A 90 -14.79 9.08 10.64
CA GLN A 90 -13.55 8.76 11.37
C GLN A 90 -12.53 9.91 11.46
N ALA A 91 -12.55 10.82 10.48
CA ALA A 91 -11.64 11.96 10.38
C ALA A 91 -12.20 13.26 10.98
N LYS A 92 -13.44 13.27 11.50
CA LYS A 92 -14.19 14.47 11.92
C LYS A 92 -13.44 15.34 12.93
N ARG A 93 -12.61 14.74 13.78
CA ARG A 93 -11.85 15.42 14.85
C ARG A 93 -10.38 15.67 14.51
N TRP A 94 -9.89 15.32 13.34
CA TRP A 94 -8.47 15.51 12.99
C TRP A 94 -8.16 16.98 12.67
N SER A 95 -6.89 17.35 12.50
CA SER A 95 -6.54 18.69 12.04
C SER A 95 -7.09 18.95 10.63
N ARG A 96 -7.19 20.22 10.21
CA ARG A 96 -7.61 20.54 8.83
C ARG A 96 -6.66 19.91 7.81
N THR A 97 -5.36 20.00 8.04
CA THR A 97 -4.32 19.43 7.17
C THR A 97 -4.48 17.91 7.03
N ASP A 98 -4.66 17.20 8.15
CA ASP A 98 -4.84 15.75 8.12
C ASP A 98 -6.13 15.33 7.42
N ARG A 99 -7.22 16.08 7.62
CA ARG A 99 -8.49 15.82 6.93
C ARG A 99 -8.36 16.00 5.42
N LEU A 100 -7.68 17.05 4.96
CA LEU A 100 -7.46 17.29 3.54
C LEU A 100 -6.66 16.15 2.91
N LEU A 101 -5.54 15.76 3.53
CA LEU A 101 -4.74 14.64 3.05
C LEU A 101 -5.53 13.34 3.02
N TYR A 102 -6.31 13.07 4.07
CA TYR A 102 -7.17 11.89 4.14
C TYR A 102 -8.21 11.84 3.02
N GLU A 103 -8.90 12.94 2.73
CA GLU A 103 -9.88 12.98 1.64
C GLU A 103 -9.20 12.84 0.27
N GLN A 104 -8.01 13.42 0.06
CA GLN A 104 -7.23 13.21 -1.16
C GLN A 104 -6.85 11.75 -1.35
N ILE A 105 -6.37 11.07 -0.29
CA ILE A 105 -6.06 9.64 -0.33
C ILE A 105 -7.32 8.83 -0.66
N LYS A 106 -8.46 9.19 -0.08
CA LYS A 106 -9.74 8.51 -0.27
C LYS A 106 -10.27 8.68 -1.70
N GLU A 107 -10.09 9.85 -2.30
CA GLU A 107 -10.45 10.13 -3.69
C GLU A 107 -9.61 9.30 -4.69
N HIS A 108 -8.33 9.07 -4.39
CA HIS A 108 -7.41 8.33 -5.26
C HIS A 108 -7.37 6.82 -5.00
N ALA A 109 -8.03 6.36 -3.93
CA ALA A 109 -8.14 4.94 -3.62
C ALA A 109 -8.98 4.21 -4.66
N ASP A 110 -8.57 3.00 -5.06
CA ASP A 110 -9.31 2.18 -6.01
C ASP A 110 -10.65 1.70 -5.44
N ARG A 111 -10.69 1.45 -4.12
CA ARG A 111 -11.92 1.11 -3.40
C ARG A 111 -11.90 1.64 -1.98
N VAL A 112 -13.08 2.01 -1.49
CA VAL A 112 -13.31 2.43 -0.11
C VAL A 112 -14.44 1.58 0.46
N TYR A 113 -14.15 0.87 1.54
CA TYR A 113 -15.09 0.03 2.27
C TYR A 113 -15.46 0.71 3.58
N LEU A 114 -16.75 0.74 3.91
CA LEU A 114 -17.24 1.12 5.23
C LEU A 114 -17.69 -0.16 5.95
N VAL A 115 -17.08 -0.47 7.09
CA VAL A 115 -17.46 -1.69 7.85
C VAL A 115 -18.67 -1.47 8.76
N ASN A 116 -18.94 -0.21 9.12
CA ASN A 116 -20.09 0.21 9.89
C ASN A 116 -20.57 1.59 9.39
N MET A 117 -21.87 1.87 9.48
CA MET A 117 -22.43 3.19 9.17
C MET A 117 -22.30 4.18 10.32
N GLU A 118 -22.25 3.66 11.55
CA GLU A 118 -22.15 4.45 12.78
C GLU A 118 -20.97 3.98 13.63
N TYR A 119 -20.48 4.87 14.50
CA TYR A 119 -19.47 4.50 15.48
C TYR A 119 -19.99 3.40 16.41
N SER A 120 -19.18 2.36 16.62
CA SER A 120 -19.40 1.38 17.69
C SER A 120 -18.06 1.04 18.34
N ALA A 121 -18.09 0.58 19.59
CA ALA A 121 -16.86 0.20 20.31
C ALA A 121 -16.01 -0.85 19.56
N VAL A 122 -16.64 -1.64 18.67
CA VAL A 122 -16.00 -2.71 17.92
C VAL A 122 -15.62 -2.35 16.48
N CYS A 123 -16.06 -1.21 15.93
CA CYS A 123 -15.89 -0.91 14.49
C CYS A 123 -14.41 -0.82 14.08
N MET A 124 -13.54 -0.35 14.96
CA MET A 124 -12.09 -0.31 14.72
C MET A 124 -11.49 -1.71 14.58
N LYS A 125 -11.90 -2.63 15.46
CA LYS A 125 -11.46 -4.03 15.43
C LYS A 125 -12.01 -4.75 14.19
N LYS A 126 -13.31 -4.56 13.90
CA LYS A 126 -13.96 -5.09 12.69
C LYS A 126 -13.24 -4.63 11.43
N ARG A 127 -12.90 -3.34 11.35
CA ARG A 127 -12.12 -2.76 10.26
C ARG A 127 -10.78 -3.46 10.08
N ASN A 128 -10.05 -3.69 11.17
CA ASN A 128 -8.75 -4.36 11.10
C ASN A 128 -8.88 -5.81 10.63
N TYR A 129 -9.88 -6.54 11.13
CA TYR A 129 -10.09 -7.94 10.75
C TYR A 129 -10.55 -8.06 9.31
N PHE A 130 -11.42 -7.15 8.85
CA PHE A 130 -11.83 -7.05 7.44
C PHE A 130 -10.63 -6.99 6.48
N MET A 131 -9.59 -6.21 6.81
CA MET A 131 -8.37 -6.12 6.01
C MET A 131 -7.57 -7.43 6.04
N VAL A 132 -7.42 -8.01 7.24
CA VAL A 132 -6.66 -9.25 7.43
C VAL A 132 -7.33 -10.44 6.73
N ASP A 133 -8.66 -10.59 6.83
CA ASP A 133 -9.42 -11.68 6.23
C ASP A 133 -9.25 -11.73 4.70
N ARG A 134 -8.98 -10.57 4.08
CA ARG A 134 -8.76 -10.43 2.64
C ARG A 134 -7.29 -10.46 2.22
N SER A 135 -6.35 -10.68 3.13
CA SER A 135 -4.92 -10.54 2.83
C SER A 135 -4.13 -11.81 3.15
N ARG A 136 -3.34 -12.33 2.20
CA ARG A 136 -2.37 -13.42 2.49
C ARG A 136 -1.11 -12.93 3.20
N ALA A 137 -0.86 -11.63 3.20
CA ALA A 137 0.28 -11.00 3.86
C ALA A 137 -0.17 -9.86 4.76
N CYS A 138 0.60 -9.59 5.82
CA CYS A 138 0.42 -8.45 6.70
C CYS A 138 1.77 -7.79 6.96
N ALA A 139 1.96 -6.57 6.46
CA ALA A 139 3.11 -5.75 6.77
C ALA A 139 2.74 -4.77 7.88
N TYR A 140 3.61 -4.63 8.88
CA TYR A 140 3.29 -3.81 10.03
C TYR A 140 4.45 -2.98 10.56
N TYR A 141 4.10 -1.84 11.14
CA TYR A 141 4.99 -1.00 11.93
C TYR A 141 4.50 -0.95 13.38
N MET A 142 5.30 -1.48 14.31
CA MET A 142 4.90 -1.61 15.71
C MET A 142 6.10 -1.46 16.63
N VAL A 143 6.21 -0.33 17.34
CA VAL A 143 7.35 -0.10 18.26
C VAL A 143 7.19 -0.79 19.61
N ASN A 144 5.96 -1.08 20.02
CA ASN A 144 5.63 -1.74 21.29
C ASN A 144 4.53 -2.79 21.09
N ALA A 145 4.78 -4.02 21.50
CA ALA A 145 3.84 -5.14 21.34
C ALA A 145 2.67 -5.13 22.36
N THR A 146 2.70 -4.26 23.37
CA THR A 146 1.72 -4.26 24.45
C THR A 146 0.46 -3.45 24.13
N ARG A 147 -0.71 -4.09 24.30
CA ARG A 147 -2.07 -3.48 24.33
C ARG A 147 -2.37 -2.44 23.25
N SER A 148 -1.95 -2.65 22.01
CA SER A 148 -2.27 -1.76 20.88
C SER A 148 -3.20 -2.42 19.86
N GLY A 149 -3.96 -1.60 19.12
CA GLY A 149 -4.78 -2.08 18.00
C GLY A 149 -3.95 -2.81 16.95
N THR A 150 -2.73 -2.33 16.68
CA THR A 150 -1.77 -2.98 15.78
C THR A 150 -1.36 -4.35 16.28
N ALA A 151 -1.01 -4.50 17.56
CA ALA A 151 -0.65 -5.80 18.12
C ALA A 151 -1.81 -6.81 18.00
N GLN A 152 -3.05 -6.36 18.23
CA GLN A 152 -4.24 -7.20 18.01
C GLN A 152 -4.40 -7.60 16.54
N THR A 153 -4.19 -6.68 15.60
CA THR A 153 -4.23 -6.97 14.16
C THR A 153 -3.15 -7.97 13.74
N VAL A 154 -1.90 -7.77 14.19
CA VAL A 154 -0.77 -8.66 13.87
C VAL A 154 -1.00 -10.06 14.43
N ASN A 155 -1.49 -10.16 15.68
CA ASN A 155 -1.84 -11.45 16.27
C ASN A 155 -2.96 -12.16 15.49
N TYR A 156 -3.98 -11.40 15.09
CA TYR A 156 -5.06 -11.94 14.27
C TYR A 156 -4.56 -12.41 12.89
N ALA A 157 -3.69 -11.62 12.23
CA ALA A 157 -3.07 -11.98 10.96
C ALA A 157 -2.25 -13.26 11.06
N ARG A 158 -1.49 -13.44 12.15
CA ARG A 158 -0.78 -14.69 12.44
C ARG A 158 -1.75 -15.87 12.49
N ASN A 159 -2.85 -15.73 13.22
CA ASN A 159 -3.84 -16.79 13.38
C ASN A 159 -4.61 -17.11 12.08
N GLN A 160 -4.72 -16.14 11.16
CA GLN A 160 -5.30 -16.33 9.83
C GLN A 160 -4.28 -16.84 8.79
N GLY A 161 -3.07 -17.22 9.21
CA GLY A 161 -2.03 -17.74 8.34
C GLY A 161 -1.41 -16.70 7.39
N CYS A 162 -1.53 -15.41 7.70
CA CYS A 162 -0.86 -14.37 6.92
C CYS A 162 0.65 -14.46 7.09
N LYS A 163 1.40 -14.28 6.01
CA LYS A 163 2.83 -14.00 6.09
C LYS A 163 3.05 -12.62 6.70
N LEU A 164 3.84 -12.54 7.77
CA LEU A 164 4.06 -11.32 8.53
C LEU A 164 5.38 -10.65 8.12
N PHE A 165 5.37 -9.33 7.99
CA PHE A 165 6.55 -8.51 7.68
C PHE A 165 6.67 -7.36 8.68
N ASP A 166 7.67 -7.41 9.55
CA ASP A 166 7.96 -6.36 10.52
C ASP A 166 8.83 -5.26 9.90
N LEU A 167 8.29 -4.05 9.72
CA LEU A 167 9.01 -2.96 9.06
C LEU A 167 10.11 -2.31 9.91
N LEU A 168 10.22 -2.68 11.19
CA LEU A 168 11.34 -2.27 12.06
C LEU A 168 12.55 -3.20 11.95
N GLU A 169 12.36 -4.41 11.46
CA GLU A 169 13.44 -5.35 11.25
C GLU A 169 13.96 -5.24 9.81
N LYS A 170 15.27 -5.45 9.65
CA LYS A 170 15.85 -5.61 8.30
C LYS A 170 15.18 -6.81 7.67
N GLN A 171 14.44 -6.55 6.58
CA GLN A 171 13.90 -7.65 5.77
C GLN A 171 15.09 -8.44 5.22
N PRO A 172 15.05 -9.79 5.23
CA PRO A 172 16.12 -10.57 4.62
C PRO A 172 16.32 -10.13 3.17
N GLU A 173 17.58 -9.99 2.74
CA GLU A 173 17.91 -9.62 1.37
C GLU A 173 17.36 -10.67 0.40
N ARG A 174 16.21 -10.35 -0.22
CA ARG A 174 15.48 -11.16 -1.20
C ARG A 174 15.13 -12.60 -0.79
N PHE A 175 13.86 -12.94 -1.02
CA PHE A 175 13.54 -14.27 -1.50
C PHE A 175 14.21 -14.43 -2.87
N VAL A 176 15.40 -15.04 -2.91
CA VAL A 176 15.94 -15.60 -4.13
C VAL A 176 14.86 -16.53 -4.68
N LYS A 177 14.31 -16.19 -5.85
CA LYS A 177 13.56 -17.14 -6.64
C LYS A 177 14.48 -18.35 -6.80
N THR A 178 14.13 -19.49 -6.21
CA THR A 178 14.67 -20.76 -6.70
C THR A 178 14.35 -20.77 -8.20
N PRO A 179 15.34 -20.99 -9.08
CA PRO A 179 15.09 -20.89 -10.51
C PRO A 179 14.16 -22.02 -10.94
N GLN A 180 12.88 -21.72 -11.09
CA GLN A 180 12.01 -22.39 -12.04
C GLN A 180 11.60 -21.36 -13.09
N GLN A 181 12.23 -21.53 -14.25
CA GLN A 181 12.08 -20.75 -15.45
C GLN A 181 10.62 -20.70 -15.88
N GLN A 182 10.08 -19.49 -16.06
CA GLN A 182 9.22 -19.22 -17.21
C GLN A 182 9.71 -17.91 -17.84
N GLN A 183 10.38 -18.10 -18.97
CA GLN A 183 10.96 -17.11 -19.84
C GLN A 183 9.83 -16.37 -20.57
N ILE A 184 9.58 -15.12 -20.21
CA ILE A 184 8.77 -14.22 -21.02
C ILE A 184 9.75 -13.42 -21.88
N SER A 185 9.79 -13.76 -23.16
CA SER A 185 10.50 -13.02 -24.21
C SER A 185 9.76 -11.73 -24.50
N TRP A 186 10.34 -10.58 -24.14
CA TRP A 186 9.91 -9.29 -24.68
C TRP A 186 10.82 -8.94 -25.85
N SER A 187 10.28 -9.09 -27.07
CA SER A 187 10.89 -8.60 -28.30
C SER A 187 10.13 -7.38 -28.77
N GLU A 188 10.53 -6.19 -28.33
CA GLU A 188 10.15 -4.95 -29.02
C GLU A 188 11.29 -3.94 -28.83
N GLN A 189 11.83 -3.48 -29.96
CA GLN A 189 12.92 -2.51 -30.01
C GLN A 189 12.42 -1.15 -29.54
N VAL A 190 13.09 -0.58 -28.54
CA VAL A 190 12.88 0.81 -28.11
C VAL A 190 13.60 1.71 -29.11
N ILE A 191 12.85 2.42 -29.96
CA ILE A 191 13.39 3.49 -30.80
C ILE A 191 13.34 4.80 -30.01
N VAL A 192 14.51 5.32 -29.64
CA VAL A 192 14.65 6.67 -29.07
C VAL A 192 14.77 7.67 -30.22
N ARG A 193 13.86 8.66 -30.30
CA ARG A 193 14.04 9.84 -31.16
C ARG A 193 14.39 11.04 -30.29
N GLU A 194 15.57 11.61 -30.52
CA GLU A 194 15.92 12.94 -30.01
C GLU A 194 15.29 14.00 -30.92
N SER A 195 14.60 14.97 -30.31
CA SER A 195 14.12 16.17 -31.00
C SER A 195 14.91 17.37 -30.51
N TYR A 196 15.77 17.94 -31.36
CA TYR A 196 16.32 19.28 -31.18
C TYR A 196 15.48 20.30 -31.94
N PRO A 197 15.25 21.51 -31.41
CA PRO A 197 14.54 22.56 -32.12
C PRO A 197 15.38 23.07 -33.31
N ALA A 198 14.73 23.23 -34.46
CA ALA A 198 15.36 23.70 -35.69
C ALA A 198 15.83 25.16 -35.57
N ALA A 199 17.08 25.41 -35.93
CA ALA A 199 17.60 26.74 -36.20
C ALA A 199 16.84 27.34 -37.40
N GLN A 200 16.26 28.53 -37.23
CA GLN A 200 15.78 29.33 -38.34
C GLN A 200 16.97 30.08 -38.95
N GLU A 201 17.17 29.90 -40.24
CA GLU A 201 18.10 30.72 -41.02
C GLU A 201 17.50 31.04 -42.39
N LYS A 202 17.82 32.26 -42.85
CA LYS A 202 17.73 32.83 -44.22
C LYS A 202 16.42 33.58 -44.55
N SER A 203 16.44 34.75 -45.21
CA SER A 203 17.46 35.46 -46.00
C SER A 203 16.97 36.86 -46.39
N ASP A 204 17.91 37.80 -46.59
CA ASP A 204 17.73 39.08 -47.28
C ASP A 204 17.07 38.96 -48.67
N PRO A 205 16.36 40.01 -49.15
CA PRO A 205 16.12 40.22 -50.57
C PRO A 205 16.88 41.46 -51.10
N GLU A 206 17.86 41.23 -51.97
CA GLU A 206 18.29 42.22 -52.97
C GLU A 206 17.54 41.95 -54.30
N LYS A 207 16.57 42.80 -54.61
CA LYS A 207 16.35 43.48 -55.91
C LYS A 207 15.03 44.23 -55.95
#